data_AF-A0A2N5YUB0-F1
#
_entry.id   AF-A0A2N5YUB0-F1
#
_cell.length_a   1.000
_cell.length_b   1.000
_cell.length_c   1.000
_cell.angle_alpha   90.00
_cell.angle_beta   90.00
_cell.angle_gamma   90.00
#
_symmetry.space_group_name_H-M   'P 1'
#
loop_
_entity.id
_entity.type
_entity.pdbx_description
1 polymer ?
#
loop_
_entity_poly.entity_id
_entity_poly.type
_entity_poly.pdbx_seq_one_letter_code
_entity_poly.pdbx_strand_id
1 'polypeptide(L)'
;MIYIQPVFAQCFTWGWASNTDSPGYSTNWEFAKDIAKDNSNNLIVVGEFNGSEIVFGSTTLQNLSQYTYEIFVVKYDDDGNVLWAKSAEGNQDDFVTSVVTDQSGDIIITGYFASPSLTFGSTILNNTGNKDVFIVKYNGANGDVLWAKSAVGSGDDY
;
A
#
# COMPACT_ATOMS: atom_id res chain seq x y z
N MET A 1 -19.40 3.49 56.52
CA MET A 1 -19.65 2.46 55.50
C MET A 1 -19.15 3.05 54.18
N ILE A 2 -17.97 2.65 53.72
CA ILE A 2 -17.34 3.21 52.51
C ILE A 2 -17.65 2.25 51.37
N TYR A 3 -18.32 2.74 50.33
CA TYR A 3 -18.59 1.99 49.10
C TYR A 3 -17.40 2.19 48.16
N ILE A 4 -16.74 1.11 47.77
CA ILE A 4 -15.74 1.11 46.72
C ILE A 4 -16.42 0.49 45.50
N GLN A 5 -16.59 1.27 44.43
CA GLN A 5 -17.06 0.75 43.14
C GLN A 5 -15.84 0.18 42.39
N PRO A 6 -15.89 -1.06 41.86
CA PRO A 6 -14.82 -1.57 41.01
C PRO A 6 -14.86 -0.84 39.67
N VAL A 7 -13.72 -0.28 39.26
CA VAL A 7 -13.55 0.25 37.90
C VAL A 7 -13.24 -0.95 37.01
N PHE A 8 -14.20 -1.37 36.19
CA PHE A 8 -13.94 -2.35 35.15
C PHE A 8 -13.04 -1.70 34.11
N ALA A 9 -11.82 -2.25 33.94
CA ALA A 9 -11.02 -1.96 32.76
C ALA A 9 -11.78 -2.53 31.57
N GLN A 10 -12.38 -1.65 30.77
CA GLN A 10 -12.93 -2.03 29.48
C GLN A 10 -11.73 -2.38 28.61
N CYS A 11 -11.59 -3.67 28.30
CA CYS A 11 -10.66 -4.11 27.29
C CYS A 11 -11.11 -3.44 25.99
N PHE A 12 -10.35 -2.44 25.51
CA PHE A 12 -10.54 -1.92 24.16
C PHE A 12 -10.42 -3.12 23.22
N THR A 13 -11.54 -3.52 22.64
CA THR A 13 -11.52 -4.45 21.51
C THR A 13 -10.64 -3.78 20.45
N TRP A 14 -9.50 -4.41 20.13
CA TRP A 14 -8.58 -3.95 19.10
C TRP A 14 -9.32 -3.88 17.76
N GLY A 15 -9.93 -2.72 17.47
CA GLY A 15 -10.75 -2.48 16.28
C GLY A 15 -9.96 -1.98 15.07
N TRP A 16 -8.64 -1.79 15.19
CA TRP A 16 -7.81 -1.29 14.09
C TRP A 16 -7.29 -2.40 13.17
N ALA A 17 -7.35 -3.67 13.58
CA ALA A 17 -7.00 -4.78 12.72
C ALA A 17 -8.25 -5.26 11.97
N SER A 18 -8.75 -4.46 11.02
CA SER A 18 -9.64 -5.00 10.00
C SER A 18 -8.78 -5.83 9.06
N ASN A 19 -8.95 -7.16 9.09
CA ASN A 19 -8.48 -8.01 8.01
C ASN A 19 -9.09 -7.44 6.72
N THR A 20 -8.28 -7.22 5.69
CA THR A 20 -8.79 -6.98 4.34
C THR A 20 -9.45 -8.28 3.91
N ASP A 21 -10.72 -8.45 4.24
CA ASP A 21 -11.49 -9.65 3.92
C ASP A 21 -11.71 -9.69 2.41
N SER A 22 -10.77 -10.29 1.67
CA SER A 22 -11.01 -10.74 0.31
C SER A 22 -12.10 -11.81 0.37
N PRO A 23 -13.29 -11.60 -0.24
CA PRO A 23 -14.40 -12.53 -0.13
C PRO A 23 -14.12 -13.76 -1.01
N GLY A 24 -13.41 -14.74 -0.45
CA GLY A 24 -13.33 -16.09 -1.00
C GLY A 24 -11.92 -16.54 -1.43
N TYR A 25 -11.57 -17.72 -0.93
CA TYR A 25 -10.44 -18.60 -1.25
C TYR A 25 -9.09 -18.29 -0.59
N SER A 26 -8.81 -19.14 0.41
CA SER A 26 -7.67 -19.19 1.32
C SER A 26 -6.38 -19.72 0.68
N THR A 27 -5.84 -19.03 -0.32
CA THR A 27 -4.44 -19.21 -0.79
C THR A 27 -3.73 -17.91 -1.15
N ASN A 28 -4.44 -16.79 -1.07
CA ASN A 28 -3.90 -15.49 -1.43
C ASN A 28 -3.25 -14.84 -0.19
N TRP A 29 -2.25 -14.03 -0.44
CA TRP A 29 -1.43 -13.37 0.55
C TRP A 29 -1.51 -11.87 0.33
N GLU A 30 -1.88 -11.17 1.41
CA GLU A 30 -1.87 -9.72 1.51
C GLU A 30 -0.91 -9.32 2.63
N PHE A 31 0.16 -8.60 2.29
CA PHE A 31 1.20 -8.19 3.23
C PHE A 31 1.25 -6.67 3.33
N ALA A 32 0.93 -6.11 4.50
CA ALA A 32 1.35 -4.76 4.83
C ALA A 32 2.87 -4.75 5.07
N LYS A 33 3.59 -3.78 4.48
CA LYS A 33 5.05 -3.67 4.56
C LYS A 33 5.51 -2.52 5.44
N ASP A 34 4.88 -1.36 5.28
CA ASP A 34 5.26 -0.14 6.01
C ASP A 34 4.04 0.78 6.17
N ILE A 35 4.12 1.70 7.14
CA ILE A 35 3.08 2.68 7.46
C ILE A 35 3.69 4.05 7.77
N ALA A 36 3.09 5.10 7.21
CA ALA A 36 3.44 6.50 7.48
C ALA A 36 2.20 7.30 7.88
N LYS A 37 2.42 8.52 8.39
CA LYS A 37 1.37 9.50 8.68
C LYS A 37 1.66 10.81 7.99
N ASP A 38 0.64 11.42 7.40
CA ASP A 38 0.75 12.79 6.90
C ASP A 38 0.58 13.84 8.01
N ASN A 39 0.71 15.12 7.65
CA ASN A 39 0.58 16.25 8.58
C ASN A 39 -0.84 16.43 9.17
N SER A 40 -1.84 15.74 8.62
CA SER A 40 -3.23 15.76 9.07
C SER A 40 -3.58 14.50 9.89
N ASN A 41 -2.58 13.71 10.30
CA ASN A 41 -2.72 12.40 10.96
C ASN A 41 -3.39 11.31 10.12
N ASN A 42 -3.59 11.52 8.82
CA ASN A 42 -4.06 10.43 7.96
C ASN A 42 -2.99 9.34 7.90
N LEU A 43 -3.42 8.08 7.90
CA LEU A 43 -2.53 6.92 7.82
C LEU A 43 -2.32 6.52 6.37
N ILE A 44 -1.07 6.23 6.00
CA ILE A 44 -0.71 5.70 4.69
C ILE A 44 -0.12 4.32 4.92
N VAL A 45 -0.73 3.29 4.33
CA VAL A 45 -0.24 1.91 4.39
C VAL A 45 0.16 1.48 2.99
N VAL A 46 1.32 0.85 2.89
CA VAL A 46 1.78 0.21 1.66
C VAL A 46 1.94 -1.28 1.87
N GLY A 47 1.71 -2.03 0.81
CA GLY A 47 1.85 -3.47 0.86
C GLY A 47 1.72 -4.14 -0.49
N GLU A 48 1.59 -5.45 -0.44
CA GLU A 48 1.47 -6.31 -1.61
C GLU A 48 0.26 -7.23 -1.48
N PHE A 49 -0.33 -7.60 -2.61
CA PHE A 49 -1.39 -8.61 -2.68
C PHE A 49 -1.22 -9.47 -3.93
N ASN A 50 -1.50 -10.77 -3.83
CA ASN A 50 -1.46 -11.69 -4.97
C ASN A 50 -2.84 -12.27 -5.35
N GLY A 51 -3.88 -11.90 -4.59
CA GLY A 51 -5.26 -12.21 -4.94
C GLY A 51 -5.70 -11.40 -6.17
N SER A 52 -6.73 -11.90 -6.87
CA SER A 52 -7.29 -11.22 -8.05
C SER A 52 -7.82 -9.82 -7.74
N GLU A 53 -8.16 -9.57 -6.48
CA GLU A 53 -8.56 -8.27 -5.99
C GLU A 53 -8.20 -8.11 -4.51
N ILE A 54 -8.11 -6.86 -4.07
CA ILE A 54 -8.06 -6.47 -2.65
C ILE A 54 -9.06 -5.35 -2.42
N VAL A 55 -9.75 -5.40 -1.28
CA VAL A 55 -10.84 -4.47 -0.95
C VAL A 55 -10.47 -3.61 0.26
N PHE A 56 -10.57 -2.29 0.07
CA PHE A 56 -10.39 -1.28 1.11
C PHE A 56 -11.68 -0.46 1.22
N GLY A 57 -12.52 -0.77 2.22
CA GLY A 57 -13.82 -0.13 2.38
C GLY A 57 -14.70 -0.35 1.15
N SER A 58 -15.04 0.72 0.43
CA SER A 58 -15.77 0.66 -0.86
C SER A 58 -14.87 0.68 -2.10
N THR A 59 -13.55 0.78 -1.92
CA THR A 59 -12.57 0.79 -3.02
C THR A 59 -12.04 -0.62 -3.26
N THR A 60 -12.15 -1.11 -4.49
CA THR A 60 -11.59 -2.39 -4.90
C THR A 60 -10.44 -2.14 -5.87
N LEU A 61 -9.27 -2.71 -5.59
CA LEU A 61 -8.14 -2.76 -6.50
C LEU A 61 -8.07 -4.16 -7.13
N GLN A 62 -7.73 -4.23 -8.40
CA GLN A 62 -7.68 -5.47 -9.17
C GLN A 62 -6.23 -5.83 -9.46
N ASN A 63 -5.91 -7.11 -9.30
CA ASN A 63 -4.68 -7.68 -9.82
C ASN A 63 -5.02 -8.35 -11.16
N LEU A 64 -4.57 -7.72 -12.25
CA LEU A 64 -4.83 -8.21 -13.61
C LEU A 64 -3.91 -9.39 -13.97
N SER A 65 -2.90 -9.65 -13.16
CA SER A 65 -1.82 -10.61 -13.37
C SER A 65 -1.89 -11.72 -12.31
N GLN A 66 -2.66 -12.76 -12.60
CA GLN A 66 -2.95 -13.83 -11.64
C GLN A 66 -1.68 -14.40 -11.00
N TYR A 67 -1.71 -14.53 -9.66
CA TYR A 67 -0.65 -15.13 -8.83
C TYR A 67 0.67 -14.36 -8.76
N THR A 68 0.70 -13.10 -9.21
CA THR A 68 1.85 -12.21 -9.02
C THR A 68 1.59 -11.24 -7.88
N TYR A 69 2.63 -10.84 -7.15
CA TYR A 69 2.49 -9.79 -6.15
C TYR A 69 2.39 -8.41 -6.79
N GLU A 70 1.29 -7.72 -6.51
CA GLU A 70 1.04 -6.34 -6.91
C GLU A 70 1.14 -5.40 -5.72
N ILE A 71 1.71 -4.22 -5.96
CA ILE A 71 1.87 -3.18 -4.93
C ILE A 71 0.53 -2.46 -4.73
N PHE A 72 0.15 -2.21 -3.48
CA PHE A 72 -0.90 -1.27 -3.14
C PHE A 72 -0.40 -0.13 -2.25
N VAL A 73 -1.07 1.02 -2.37
CA VAL A 73 -0.98 2.17 -1.47
C VAL A 73 -2.40 2.55 -1.09
N VAL A 74 -2.67 2.61 0.20
CA VAL A 74 -3.98 3.03 0.72
C VAL A 74 -3.79 4.15 1.73
N LYS A 75 -4.66 5.15 1.66
CA LYS A 75 -4.71 6.25 2.62
C LYS A 75 -6.03 6.20 3.39
N TYR A 76 -5.93 6.27 4.72
CA TYR A 76 -7.04 6.35 5.65
C TYR A 76 -7.04 7.69 6.38
N ASP A 77 -8.22 8.19 6.75
CA ASP A 77 -8.30 9.26 7.74
C ASP A 77 -8.01 8.75 9.17
N ASP A 78 -7.93 9.67 10.13
CA ASP A 78 -7.63 9.36 11.54
C ASP A 78 -8.75 8.53 12.23
N ASP A 79 -9.94 8.44 11.59
CA ASP A 79 -11.06 7.61 12.02
C ASP A 79 -11.03 6.21 11.36
N GLY A 80 -10.08 5.95 10.47
CA GLY A 80 -9.92 4.67 9.75
C GLY A 80 -10.76 4.53 8.48
N ASN A 81 -11.39 5.61 7.99
CA ASN A 81 -12.10 5.58 6.71
C ASN A 81 -11.12 5.69 5.55
N VAL A 82 -11.36 4.92 4.48
CA VAL A 82 -10.54 4.97 3.26
C VAL A 82 -10.78 6.28 2.53
N LEU A 83 -9.73 7.08 2.38
CA LEU A 83 -9.73 8.29 1.56
C LEU A 83 -9.50 7.95 0.10
N TRP A 84 -8.54 7.08 -0.18
CA TRP A 84 -8.28 6.51 -1.51
C TRP A 84 -7.37 5.29 -1.40
N ALA A 85 -7.39 4.45 -2.44
CA ALA A 85 -6.42 3.37 -2.64
C ALA A 85 -5.98 3.33 -4.11
N LYS A 86 -4.73 2.94 -4.35
CA LYS A 86 -4.12 2.79 -5.68
C LYS A 86 -3.27 1.52 -5.69
N SER A 87 -3.14 0.89 -6.84
CA SER A 87 -2.16 -0.17 -7.07
C SER A 87 -1.15 0.26 -8.14
N ALA A 88 0.00 -0.41 -8.16
CA ALA A 88 0.77 -0.50 -9.38
C ALA A 88 0.09 -1.49 -10.33
N GLU A 89 0.47 -1.47 -11.60
CA GLU A 89 0.03 -2.45 -12.59
C GLU A 89 1.26 -3.03 -13.28
N GLY A 90 1.59 -4.27 -12.90
CA GLY A 90 2.66 -5.09 -13.42
C GLY A 90 2.15 -6.45 -13.91
N ASN A 91 3.08 -7.33 -14.27
CA ASN A 91 2.76 -8.71 -14.66
C ASN A 91 3.74 -9.76 -14.14
N GLN A 92 4.59 -9.37 -13.19
CA GLN A 92 5.45 -10.22 -12.40
C GLN A 92 5.41 -9.74 -10.95
N ASP A 93 6.20 -10.39 -10.08
CA ASP A 93 6.24 -10.00 -8.69
C ASP A 93 6.94 -8.64 -8.51
N ASP A 94 6.16 -7.67 -8.03
CA ASP A 94 6.59 -6.32 -7.75
C ASP A 94 6.39 -6.00 -6.27
N PHE A 95 7.39 -5.38 -5.65
CA PHE A 95 7.48 -5.30 -4.19
C PHE A 95 7.69 -3.86 -3.74
N VAL A 96 7.03 -3.51 -2.64
CA VAL A 96 7.20 -2.21 -1.96
C VAL A 96 7.97 -2.42 -0.67
N THR A 97 8.89 -1.50 -0.36
CA THR A 97 9.79 -1.64 0.80
C THR A 97 9.51 -0.59 1.87
N SER A 98 9.18 0.64 1.50
CA SER A 98 8.95 1.70 2.48
C SER A 98 8.05 2.81 1.94
N VAL A 99 7.45 3.54 2.86
CA VAL A 99 6.66 4.75 2.59
C VAL A 99 7.03 5.88 3.54
N VAL A 100 7.11 7.10 2.99
CA VAL A 100 7.25 8.33 3.77
C VAL A 100 6.32 9.40 3.22
N THR A 101 6.04 10.41 4.03
CA THR A 101 5.32 11.62 3.59
C THR A 101 6.23 12.83 3.67
N ASP A 102 6.10 13.75 2.72
CA ASP A 102 6.82 15.02 2.77
C ASP A 102 6.04 16.13 3.52
N GLN A 103 6.63 17.31 3.61
CA GLN A 103 6.02 18.45 4.32
C GLN A 103 4.75 18.99 3.63
N SER A 104 4.53 18.68 2.36
CA SER A 104 3.29 19.00 1.64
C SER A 104 2.19 17.95 1.88
N GLY A 105 2.52 16.83 2.55
CA GLY A 105 1.64 15.68 2.72
C GLY A 105 1.62 14.75 1.50
N ASP A 106 2.50 14.96 0.52
CA ASP A 106 2.67 14.04 -0.59
C ASP A 106 3.38 12.77 -0.12
N ILE A 107 3.10 11.67 -0.80
CA ILE A 107 3.53 10.33 -0.39
C ILE A 107 4.64 9.88 -1.31
N ILE A 108 5.71 9.35 -0.75
CA ILE A 108 6.83 8.78 -1.49
C ILE A 108 6.96 7.32 -1.07
N ILE A 109 6.98 6.43 -2.05
CA ILE A 109 7.23 4.99 -1.84
C ILE A 109 8.48 4.56 -2.58
N THR A 110 9.13 3.53 -2.06
CA THR A 110 10.26 2.86 -2.71
C THR A 110 10.03 1.35 -2.78
N GLY A 111 10.72 0.70 -3.69
CA GLY A 111 10.64 -0.74 -3.87
C GLY A 111 11.44 -1.21 -5.07
N TYR A 112 11.16 -2.42 -5.52
CA TYR A 112 11.76 -2.99 -6.71
C TYR A 112 10.72 -3.80 -7.48
N PHE A 113 10.93 -3.96 -8.78
CA PHE A 113 9.95 -4.58 -9.66
C PHE A 113 10.63 -5.52 -10.64
N ALA A 114 10.02 -6.69 -10.86
CA ALA A 114 10.47 -7.68 -11.84
C ALA A 114 9.71 -7.52 -13.17
N SER A 115 8.55 -6.86 -13.15
CA SER A 115 7.75 -6.62 -14.34
C SER A 115 8.56 -5.90 -15.44
N PRO A 116 8.50 -6.32 -16.72
CA PRO A 116 9.15 -5.61 -17.83
C PRO A 116 8.70 -4.15 -17.93
N SER A 117 7.46 -3.89 -17.52
CA SER A 117 6.92 -2.54 -17.32
C SER A 117 6.07 -2.52 -16.06
N LEU A 118 6.28 -1.52 -15.21
CA LEU A 118 5.45 -1.25 -14.04
C LEU A 118 4.77 0.10 -14.20
N THR A 119 3.44 0.10 -14.13
CA THR A 119 2.64 1.31 -14.32
C THR A 119 2.12 1.84 -13.00
N PHE A 120 2.30 3.14 -12.76
CA PHE A 120 1.70 3.86 -11.65
C PHE A 120 0.79 4.96 -12.23
N GLY A 121 -0.53 4.77 -12.15
CA GLY A 121 -1.49 5.66 -12.80
C GLY A 121 -1.24 5.74 -14.30
N SER A 122 -0.82 6.90 -14.80
CA SER A 122 -0.44 7.09 -16.22
C SER A 122 1.07 7.04 -16.48
N THR A 123 1.89 6.87 -15.44
CA THR A 123 3.35 6.85 -15.56
C THR A 123 3.85 5.41 -15.66
N ILE A 124 4.65 5.12 -16.69
CA ILE A 124 5.21 3.78 -16.94
C ILE A 124 6.71 3.80 -16.66
N LEU A 125 7.16 2.88 -15.81
CA LEU A 125 8.58 2.54 -15.63
C LEU A 125 8.88 1.27 -16.41
N ASN A 126 10.06 1.19 -17.04
CA ASN A 126 10.49 0.01 -17.78
C ASN A 126 11.66 -0.63 -17.05
N ASN A 127 11.61 -1.95 -16.89
CA ASN A 127 12.70 -2.75 -16.36
C ASN A 127 13.64 -3.14 -17.50
N THR A 128 14.93 -2.91 -17.33
CA THR A 128 15.96 -3.25 -18.31
C THR A 128 16.86 -4.43 -17.90
N GLY A 129 16.68 -4.92 -16.67
CA GLY A 129 17.39 -6.05 -16.07
C GLY A 129 16.43 -7.13 -15.58
N ASN A 130 16.84 -7.83 -14.51
CA ASN A 130 15.98 -8.81 -13.84
C ASN A 130 15.02 -8.14 -12.86
N LYS A 131 15.54 -7.17 -12.09
CA LYS A 131 14.81 -6.37 -11.11
C LYS A 131 15.41 -4.98 -11.07
N ASP A 132 14.57 -3.96 -11.20
CA ASP A 132 14.99 -2.56 -11.08
C ASP A 132 14.35 -1.94 -9.84
N VAL A 133 15.08 -1.05 -9.16
CA VAL A 133 14.50 -0.27 -8.05
C VAL A 133 13.64 0.88 -8.59
N PHE A 134 12.60 1.24 -7.85
CA PHE A 134 11.78 2.41 -8.15
C PHE A 134 11.64 3.35 -6.95
N ILE A 135 11.32 4.60 -7.28
CA ILE A 135 10.80 5.60 -6.36
C ILE A 135 9.64 6.33 -7.05
N VAL A 136 8.51 6.43 -6.35
CA VAL A 136 7.29 7.05 -6.87
C VAL A 136 6.81 8.08 -5.86
N LYS A 137 6.38 9.24 -6.35
CA LYS A 137 5.72 10.26 -5.55
C LYS A 137 4.27 10.44 -5.99
N TYR A 138 3.36 10.36 -5.02
CA TYR A 138 1.93 10.60 -5.18
C TYR A 138 1.52 11.92 -4.53
N ASN A 139 0.54 12.57 -5.13
CA ASN A 139 -0.20 13.65 -4.53
C ASN A 139 -0.96 13.11 -3.30
N GLY A 140 -0.72 13.69 -2.14
CA GLY A 140 -1.30 13.21 -0.89
C GLY A 140 -2.83 13.28 -0.82
N ALA A 141 -3.46 14.22 -1.54
CA ALA A 141 -4.89 14.48 -1.45
C ALA A 141 -5.71 13.48 -2.28
N ASN A 142 -5.25 13.13 -3.47
CA ASN A 142 -6.04 12.32 -4.42
C ASN A 142 -5.34 11.03 -4.90
N GLY A 143 -4.08 10.82 -4.51
CA GLY A 143 -3.31 9.64 -4.91
C GLY A 143 -2.89 9.66 -6.39
N ASP A 144 -2.92 10.81 -7.05
CA ASP A 144 -2.38 10.94 -8.42
C ASP A 144 -0.86 10.89 -8.41
N VAL A 145 -0.26 10.24 -9.40
CA VAL A 145 1.21 10.19 -9.52
C VAL A 145 1.74 11.55 -9.97
N LEU A 146 2.61 12.13 -9.16
CA LEU A 146 3.32 13.38 -9.49
C LEU A 146 4.55 13.10 -10.34
N TRP A 147 5.30 12.05 -9.99
CA TRP A 147 6.40 11.51 -10.78
C TRP A 147 6.76 10.10 -10.33
N ALA A 148 7.39 9.33 -11.21
CA ALA A 148 8.02 8.06 -10.89
C ALA A 148 9.39 7.97 -11.57
N LYS A 149 10.33 7.28 -10.95
CA LYS A 149 11.68 7.04 -11.47
C LYS A 149 12.12 5.62 -11.12
N SER A 150 12.88 5.00 -12.01
CA SER A 150 13.65 3.78 -11.72
C SER A 150 15.14 4.03 -11.87
N ALA A 151 15.95 3.26 -11.14
CA ALA A 151 17.36 3.11 -11.51
C ALA A 151 17.42 2.09 -12.65
N VAL A 152 18.29 2.33 -13.63
CA VAL A 152 18.45 1.46 -14.80
C VAL A 152 19.79 0.75 -14.72
N GLY A 153 19.76 -0.57 -14.70
CA GLY A 153 20.91 -1.46 -14.60
C GLY A 153 20.63 -2.80 -15.29
N SER A 154 21.67 -3.52 -15.71
CA SER A 154 21.51 -4.86 -16.28
C SER A 154 21.56 -5.98 -15.23
N GLY A 155 21.60 -5.61 -13.95
CA GLY A 155 21.71 -6.52 -12.81
C GLY A 155 20.40 -6.61 -12.04
N ASP A 156 20.44 -7.31 -10.90
CA ASP A 156 19.41 -7.17 -9.89
C ASP A 156 19.73 -5.91 -9.06
N ASP A 157 18.81 -4.96 -9.02
CA ASP A 157 18.85 -3.81 -8.13
C ASP A 157 17.77 -3.99 -7.04
N TYR A 158 18.16 -3.94 -5.76
CA TYR A 158 17.30 -4.09 -4.57
C TYR A 158 17.35 -2.86 -3.66
#